data_AF-A0A800AQQ1-F1
#
_entry.id   AF-A0A800AQQ1-F1
#
_cell.length_a   1.000
_cell.length_b   1.000
_cell.length_c   1.000
_cell.angle_alpha   90.00
_cell.angle_beta   90.00
_cell.angle_gamma   90.00
#
_symmetry.space_group_name_H-M   'P 1'
#
loop_
_entity.id
_entity.type
_entity.pdbx_description
1 polymer ?
#
loop_
_entity_poly.entity_id
_entity_poly.type
_entity_poly.pdbx_seq_one_letter_code
_entity_poly.pdbx_strand_id
1 'polypeptide(L)'
;TIIKTLLENPKLIDTVLDYIDDRHFSFHKDEFLLLLKQKSDHPKLISILLNSDIKTYTEEELKNELLIFLIKYYEQELKNIVKSKDISFQEKSFKIRKYKDIISRLKRGELAIYE
;
A
#
# COMPACT_ATOMS: atom_id res chain seq x y z
N THR A 1 -4.37 -0.85 10.76
CA THR A 1 -3.27 -1.78 11.09
C THR A 1 -1.94 -1.23 10.61
N ILE A 2 -1.66 -1.12 9.30
CA ILE A 2 -0.40 -0.54 8.77
C ILE A 2 -0.09 0.85 9.37
N ILE A 3 -1.04 1.79 9.32
CA ILE A 3 -0.84 3.16 9.84
C ILE A 3 -0.50 3.16 11.34
N LYS A 4 -1.16 2.33 12.15
CA LYS A 4 -0.86 2.24 13.58
C LYS A 4 0.53 1.67 13.83
N THR A 5 0.92 0.63 13.10
CA THR A 5 2.29 0.10 13.16
C THR A 5 3.34 1.17 12.83
N LEU A 6 3.09 2.01 11.83
CA LEU A 6 3.98 3.11 11.47
C LEU A 6 4.00 4.24 12.51
N LEU A 7 2.88 4.51 13.19
CA LEU A 7 2.83 5.47 14.29
C LEU A 7 3.63 4.99 15.51
N GLU A 8 3.55 3.70 15.84
CA GLU A 8 4.28 3.11 16.97
C GLU A 8 5.76 2.87 16.65
N ASN A 9 6.08 2.54 15.38
CA ASN A 9 7.44 2.30 14.91
C ASN A 9 7.80 3.18 13.70
N PRO A 10 8.06 4.49 13.91
CA PRO A 10 8.36 5.43 12.83
C PRO A 10 9.58 5.04 11.97
N LYS A 11 10.50 4.24 12.50
CA LYS A 11 11.67 3.72 11.76
C LYS A 11 11.30 2.86 10.56
N LEU A 12 10.09 2.28 10.56
CA LEU A 12 9.60 1.45 9.46
C LEU A 12 9.02 2.29 8.32
N ILE A 13 8.80 3.60 8.51
CA ILE A 13 8.20 4.49 7.51
C ILE A 13 9.03 4.49 6.23
N ASP A 14 10.35 4.67 6.34
CA ASP A 14 11.24 4.70 5.17
C ASP A 14 11.19 3.36 4.42
N THR A 15 11.25 2.24 5.14
CA THR A 15 11.11 0.91 4.55
C THR A 15 9.78 0.72 3.84
N VAL A 16 8.69 1.25 4.39
CA VAL A 16 7.37 1.16 3.74
C VAL A 16 7.30 2.03 2.49
N LEU A 17 7.90 3.23 2.53
CA LEU A 17 7.98 4.15 1.39
C LEU A 17 8.81 3.59 0.23
N ASP A 18 9.75 2.69 0.49
CA ASP A 18 10.47 1.98 -0.58
C ASP A 18 9.53 1.10 -1.43
N TYR A 19 8.34 0.73 -0.94
CA TYR A 19 7.43 -0.19 -1.63
C TYR A 19 6.09 0.41 -2.01
N ILE A 20 5.62 1.43 -1.28
CA ILE A 20 4.29 2.01 -1.47
C ILE A 20 4.35 3.55 -1.49
N ASP A 21 3.41 4.13 -2.21
CA ASP A 21 3.15 5.57 -2.20
C ASP A 21 1.67 5.87 -1.87
N ASP A 22 1.31 7.16 -1.85
CA ASP A 22 -0.03 7.63 -1.56
C ASP A 22 -1.10 7.18 -2.59
N ARG A 23 -0.69 6.70 -3.77
CA ARG A 23 -1.59 6.20 -4.83
C ARG A 23 -2.02 4.77 -4.58
N HIS A 24 -1.27 4.02 -3.76
CA HIS A 24 -1.62 2.64 -3.40
C HIS A 24 -2.73 2.58 -2.33
N PHE A 25 -2.94 3.68 -1.59
CA PHE A 25 -3.99 3.78 -0.57
C PHE A 25 -5.33 4.21 -1.18
N SER A 26 -6.21 3.23 -1.44
CA SER A 26 -7.61 3.51 -1.79
C SER A 26 -8.42 4.03 -0.61
N PHE A 27 -8.06 3.61 0.61
CA PHE A 27 -8.66 4.05 1.88
C PHE A 27 -7.53 4.49 2.81
N HIS A 28 -7.82 5.46 3.69
CA HIS A 28 -6.86 6.03 4.65
C HIS A 28 -5.66 6.80 4.06
N LYS A 29 -5.79 7.30 2.81
CA LYS A 29 -4.79 8.14 2.17
C LYS A 29 -4.49 9.41 2.99
N ASP A 30 -5.52 10.05 3.54
CA ASP A 30 -5.35 11.25 4.36
C ASP A 30 -4.48 10.98 5.58
N GLU A 31 -4.74 9.88 6.28
CA GLU A 31 -4.00 9.47 7.46
C GLU A 31 -2.56 9.13 7.12
N PHE A 32 -2.30 8.47 5.99
CA PHE A 32 -0.95 8.23 5.50
C PHE A 32 -0.22 9.55 5.19
N LEU A 33 -0.86 10.50 4.50
CA LEU A 33 -0.28 11.81 4.21
C LEU A 33 0.00 12.63 5.48
N LEU A 34 -0.89 12.55 6.48
CA LEU A 34 -0.67 13.19 7.79
C LEU A 34 0.53 12.58 8.51
N LEU A 35 0.69 11.26 8.42
CA LEU A 35 1.82 10.54 8.99
C LEU A 35 3.14 10.97 8.33
N LEU A 36 3.18 11.07 7.00
CA LEU A 36 4.35 11.58 6.27
C LEU A 36 4.71 13.03 6.62
N LYS A 37 3.70 13.85 6.93
CA LYS A 37 3.89 15.24 7.39
C LYS A 37 4.28 15.35 8.87
N GLN A 38 4.50 14.22 9.56
CA GLN A 38 4.82 14.14 10.99
C GLN A 38 3.78 14.85 11.88
N LYS A 39 2.50 14.87 11.46
CA LYS A 39 1.39 15.48 12.20
C LYS A 39 0.76 14.49 13.18
N SER A 40 1.58 13.86 14.02
CA SER A 40 1.15 12.82 14.97
C SER A 40 0.11 13.31 16.00
N ASP A 41 0.02 14.62 16.20
CA ASP A 41 -0.98 15.32 17.02
C ASP A 41 -2.36 15.47 16.34
N HIS A 42 -2.49 15.08 15.06
CA HIS A 42 -3.75 15.20 14.35
C HIS A 42 -4.80 14.23 14.92
N PRO A 43 -6.06 14.68 15.15
CA PRO A 43 -7.10 13.85 15.77
C PRO A 43 -7.34 12.49 15.08
N LYS A 44 -7.24 12.45 13.74
CA LYS A 44 -7.34 11.21 12.95
C LYS A 44 -6.23 10.19 13.27
N LEU A 45 -5.02 10.64 13.59
CA LEU A 45 -3.91 9.76 13.94
C LEU A 45 -3.95 9.37 15.42
N ILE A 46 -4.33 10.31 16.29
CA ILE A 46 -4.57 10.04 17.71
C ILE A 46 -5.65 8.97 17.89
N SER A 47 -6.76 9.04 17.16
CA SER A 47 -7.84 8.05 17.26
C SER A 47 -7.37 6.65 16.83
N ILE A 48 -6.49 6.54 15.84
CA ILE A 48 -5.89 5.28 15.41
C ILE A 48 -4.92 4.75 16.47
N LEU A 49 -4.10 5.63 17.06
CA LEU A 49 -3.13 5.27 18.09
C LEU A 49 -3.81 4.75 19.37
N LEU A 50 -4.87 5.42 19.81
CA LEU A 50 -5.62 5.08 21.02
C LEU A 50 -6.52 3.84 20.86
N ASN A 51 -6.81 3.43 19.63
CA ASN A 51 -7.67 2.29 19.39
C ASN A 51 -6.92 0.97 19.65
N SER A 52 -7.15 0.38 20.83
CA SER A 52 -6.54 -0.88 21.27
C SER A 52 -6.94 -2.10 20.44
N ASP A 53 -8.05 -2.04 19.69
CA ASP A 53 -8.51 -3.16 18.85
C ASP A 53 -7.69 -3.29 17.57
N ILE A 54 -6.97 -2.23 17.18
CA ILE A 54 -6.06 -2.27 16.04
C ILE A 54 -4.75 -2.94 16.48
N LYS A 55 -4.53 -4.16 15.99
CA LYS A 55 -3.26 -4.88 16.14
C LYS A 55 -2.11 -4.08 15.51
N THR A 56 -0.95 -4.06 16.16
CA THR A 56 0.31 -3.62 15.55
C THR A 56 1.14 -4.81 15.11
N TYR A 57 1.95 -4.59 14.10
CA TYR A 57 2.69 -5.65 13.42
C TYR A 57 4.17 -5.61 13.78
N THR A 58 4.79 -6.78 13.87
CA THR A 58 6.25 -6.90 13.76
C THR A 58 6.71 -6.51 12.35
N GLU A 59 8.01 -6.34 12.14
CA GLU A 59 8.54 -6.02 10.81
C GLU A 59 8.19 -7.11 9.77
N GLU A 60 8.27 -8.40 10.15
CA GLU A 60 7.90 -9.51 9.27
C GLU A 60 6.39 -9.52 8.98
N GLU A 61 5.55 -9.31 9.99
CA GLU A 61 4.11 -9.19 9.81
C GLU A 61 3.75 -7.99 8.93
N LEU A 62 4.45 -6.86 9.07
CA LEU A 62 4.26 -5.68 8.25
C LEU A 62 4.62 -5.95 6.79
N LYS A 63 5.75 -6.61 6.52
CA LYS A 63 6.14 -7.02 5.15
C LYS A 63 5.09 -7.93 4.52
N ASN A 64 4.58 -8.91 5.26
CA ASN A 64 3.52 -9.80 4.78
C ASN A 64 2.21 -9.04 4.52
N GLU A 65 1.83 -8.10 5.39
CA GLU A 65 0.65 -7.27 5.16
C GLU A 65 0.83 -6.36 3.94
N LEU A 66 2.01 -5.79 3.71
CA LEU A 66 2.32 -4.98 2.53
C LEU A 66 2.20 -5.79 1.24
N LEU A 67 2.69 -7.03 1.24
CA LEU A 67 2.51 -7.95 0.11
C LEU A 67 1.03 -8.16 -0.20
N ILE A 68 0.23 -8.49 0.81
CA ILE A 68 -1.22 -8.71 0.66
C ILE A 68 -1.92 -7.44 0.16
N PHE A 69 -1.54 -6.29 0.72
CA PHE A 69 -2.07 -4.98 0.36
C PHE A 69 -1.78 -4.64 -1.12
N LEU A 70 -0.52 -4.76 -1.55
CA LEU A 70 -0.11 -4.49 -2.92
C LEU A 70 -0.74 -5.47 -3.92
N ILE A 71 -0.83 -6.76 -3.58
CA ILE A 71 -1.51 -7.75 -4.43
C ILE A 71 -2.96 -7.33 -4.67
N LYS A 72 -3.69 -6.96 -3.61
CA LYS A 72 -5.09 -6.50 -3.72
C LYS A 72 -5.21 -5.25 -4.58
N TYR A 73 -4.30 -4.29 -4.40
CA TYR A 73 -4.25 -3.07 -5.20
C TYR A 73 -4.07 -3.38 -6.69
N TYR A 74 -3.03 -4.14 -7.06
CA TYR A 74 -2.75 -4.45 -8.46
C TYR A 74 -3.79 -5.38 -9.10
N GLU A 75 -4.41 -6.29 -8.33
CA GLU A 75 -5.54 -7.08 -8.80
C GLU A 75 -6.77 -6.21 -9.11
N GLN A 76 -7.00 -5.16 -8.32
CA GLN A 76 -8.07 -4.20 -8.58
C GLN A 76 -7.75 -3.33 -9.81
N GLU A 77 -6.52 -2.84 -9.93
CA GLU A 77 -6.06 -2.10 -11.11
C GLU A 77 -6.14 -2.94 -12.39
N LEU A 78 -5.81 -4.23 -12.30
CA LEU A 78 -5.98 -5.18 -13.40
C LEU A 78 -7.46 -5.35 -13.79
N LYS A 79 -8.39 -5.39 -12.84
CA LYS A 79 -9.83 -5.42 -13.14
C LYS A 79 -10.29 -4.12 -13.80
N ASN A 80 -9.80 -2.97 -13.31
CA ASN A 80 -10.13 -1.65 -13.85
C ASN A 80 -9.64 -1.51 -15.29
N ILE A 81 -8.39 -1.86 -15.58
CA ILE A 81 -7.81 -1.73 -16.92
C ILE A 81 -8.50 -2.65 -17.94
N VAL A 82 -8.88 -3.87 -17.53
CA VAL A 82 -9.61 -4.81 -18.39
C VAL A 82 -10.99 -4.26 -18.77
N LYS A 83 -11.67 -3.54 -17.87
CA LYS A 83 -12.98 -2.93 -18.12
C LYS A 83 -12.91 -1.59 -18.86
N SER A 84 -11.78 -0.88 -18.78
CA SER A 84 -11.61 0.44 -19.40
C SER A 84 -11.79 0.38 -20.92
N LYS A 85 -12.54 1.35 -21.44
CA LYS A 85 -12.77 1.62 -22.87
C LYS A 85 -12.00 2.85 -23.36
N ASP A 86 -11.35 3.58 -22.44
CA ASP A 86 -10.76 4.90 -22.69
C ASP A 86 -9.27 4.82 -23.09
N ILE A 87 -8.74 3.61 -23.25
CA ILE A 87 -7.33 3.34 -23.55
C ILE A 87 -7.19 2.55 -24.84
N SER A 88 -6.09 2.77 -25.55
CA SER A 88 -5.77 2.00 -26.75
C SER A 88 -5.56 0.52 -26.44
N PHE A 89 -5.81 -0.36 -27.41
CA PHE A 89 -5.57 -1.80 -27.26
C PHE A 89 -4.11 -2.10 -26.89
N GLN A 90 -3.15 -1.39 -27.49
CA GLN A 90 -1.72 -1.57 -27.23
C GLN A 90 -1.36 -1.19 -25.79
N GLU A 91 -1.82 -0.03 -25.32
CA GLU A 91 -1.58 0.44 -23.96
C GLU A 91 -2.23 -0.49 -22.92
N LYS A 92 -3.46 -0.93 -23.19
CA LYS A 92 -4.18 -1.90 -22.37
C LYS A 92 -3.42 -3.21 -22.23
N SER A 93 -2.95 -3.75 -23.35
CA SER A 93 -2.17 -4.99 -23.40
C SER A 93 -0.86 -4.86 -22.61
N PHE A 94 -0.18 -3.72 -22.73
CA PHE A 94 1.05 -3.42 -21.99
C PHE A 94 0.79 -3.35 -20.47
N LYS A 95 -0.20 -2.57 -20.03
CA LYS A 95 -0.56 -2.43 -18.60
C LYS A 95 -0.99 -3.75 -17.98
N ILE A 96 -1.80 -4.56 -18.70
CA ILE A 96 -2.21 -5.89 -18.25
C ILE A 96 -0.99 -6.80 -18.01
N ARG A 97 -0.04 -6.84 -18.94
CA ARG A 97 1.20 -7.63 -18.76
C ARG A 97 2.00 -7.13 -17.55
N LYS A 98 2.19 -5.81 -17.44
CA LYS A 98 2.91 -5.20 -16.31
C LYS A 98 2.28 -5.57 -14.97
N TYR A 99 0.97 -5.41 -14.81
CA TYR A 99 0.30 -5.73 -13.54
C TYR A 99 0.33 -7.21 -13.22
N LYS A 100 0.16 -8.09 -14.22
CA LYS A 100 0.29 -9.55 -14.00
C LYS A 100 1.69 -9.95 -13.53
N ASP A 101 2.73 -9.35 -14.10
CA ASP A 101 4.11 -9.59 -13.68
C ASP A 101 4.34 -9.15 -12.23
N ILE A 102 3.93 -7.93 -11.88
CA ILE A 102 4.01 -7.40 -10.52
C ILE A 102 3.27 -8.32 -9.52
N ILE A 103 2.02 -8.71 -9.82
CA ILE A 103 1.25 -9.62 -8.96
C ILE A 103 1.97 -10.97 -8.80
N SER A 104 2.55 -11.51 -9.87
CA SER A 104 3.28 -12.78 -9.82
C SER A 104 4.49 -12.69 -8.90
N ARG A 105 5.25 -11.59 -8.96
CA ARG A 105 6.42 -11.34 -8.10
C ARG A 105 6.01 -11.20 -6.64
N LEU A 106 5.00 -10.37 -6.36
CA LEU A 106 4.46 -10.19 -5.00
C LEU A 106 3.96 -11.52 -4.40
N LYS A 107 3.29 -12.37 -5.19
CA LYS A 107 2.82 -13.70 -4.73
C LYS A 107 3.96 -14.68 -4.40
N ARG A 108 5.17 -14.45 -4.91
CA ARG A 108 6.39 -15.20 -4.54
C ARG A 108 7.09 -14.62 -3.30
N GLY A 109 6.54 -13.55 -2.71
CA GLY A 109 7.15 -12.84 -1.58
C GLY A 109 8.16 -11.77 -1.99
N GLU A 110 8.28 -11.46 -3.29
CA GLU A 110 9.19 -10.43 -3.77
C GLU A 110 8.52 -9.05 -3.62
N LEU A 111 8.83 -8.35 -2.54
CA LEU A 111 8.62 -6.91 -2.43
C LEU A 111 9.64 -6.21 -3.33
N ALA A 112 9.20 -5.78 -4.52
CA ALA A 112 10.01 -4.97 -5.41
C ALA A 112 9.99 -3.52 -4.93
N ILE A 113 11.16 -2.88 -4.84
CA ILE A 113 11.27 -1.44 -4.60
C ILE A 113 10.49 -0.70 -5.70
N TYR A 114 9.69 0.27 -5.29
CA TYR A 114 8.96 1.15 -6.18
C TYR A 114 9.96 2.16 -6.80
N GLU A 115 10.40 1.89 -8.03
CA GLU A 115 11.18 2.83 -8.86
C GLU A 115 10.29 3.73 -9.72
#